data_AF-A0A1J3D0Q3-F1
#
_entry.id   AF-A0A1J3D0Q3-F1
#
_cell.length_a   1.000
_cell.length_b   1.000
_cell.length_c   1.000
_cell.angle_alpha   90.00
_cell.angle_beta   90.00
_cell.angle_gamma   90.00
#
_symmetry.space_group_name_H-M   'P 1'
#
loop_
_entity.id
_entity.type
_entity.pdbx_description
1 polymer ?
#
loop_
_entity_poly.entity_id
_entity_poly.type
_entity_poly.pdbx_seq_one_letter_code
_entity_poly.pdbx_strand_id
1 'polypeptide(L)'
;NSWSNNRLEQKWVRTNVVVEDHVVIPKIETQNADADTFLESYVSDLTTIPLDTSKPLWEVHLLDLKTSDAENIAILKIHHSVGDGMSLMSLVLACTRKTSNPDEIPRLPTPYKNPLSGSSRFKVGSRGDCRLLWLVMVLCSAIMLVLNTVCDALEFIATILFLKDT
;
A
#
# COMPACT_ATOMS: atom_id res chain seq x y z
N ASN A 1 -22.28 -29.16 35.85
CA ASN A 1 -22.21 -28.28 34.67
C ASN A 1 -20.91 -27.49 34.68
N SER A 2 -19.78 -28.10 34.29
CA SER A 2 -18.51 -27.41 34.12
C SER A 2 -18.31 -27.11 32.63
N TRP A 3 -18.66 -25.90 32.21
CA TRP A 3 -18.32 -25.39 30.88
C TRP A 3 -16.81 -25.14 30.83
N SER A 4 -16.06 -26.07 30.24
CA SER A 4 -14.64 -25.86 29.93
C SER A 4 -14.53 -24.79 28.85
N ASN A 5 -14.06 -23.60 29.23
CA ASN A 5 -13.65 -22.54 28.31
C ASN A 5 -12.41 -23.02 27.53
N ASN A 6 -12.61 -23.81 26.48
CA ASN A 6 -11.58 -24.15 25.51
C ASN A 6 -11.34 -22.93 24.61
N ARG A 7 -10.65 -21.91 25.13
CA ARG A 7 -10.06 -20.87 24.27
C ARG A 7 -9.02 -21.56 23.40
N LEU A 8 -9.26 -21.63 22.10
CA LEU A 8 -8.28 -22.07 21.13
C LEU A 8 -7.09 -21.10 21.19
N GLU A 9 -6.02 -21.51 21.87
CA GLU A 9 -4.77 -20.76 21.87
C GLU A 9 -4.14 -20.84 20.48
N GLN A 10 -4.06 -19.69 19.80
CA GLN A 10 -3.37 -19.58 18.53
C GLN A 10 -1.87 -19.78 18.78
N LYS A 11 -1.30 -20.83 18.20
CA LYS A 11 0.10 -21.17 18.35
C LYS A 11 0.78 -21.16 16.99
N TRP A 12 1.94 -20.52 16.91
CA TRP A 12 2.83 -20.65 15.76
C TRP A 12 3.35 -22.08 15.67
N VAL A 13 2.96 -22.77 14.60
CA VAL A 13 3.43 -24.10 14.27
C VAL A 13 4.33 -23.98 13.05
N ARG A 14 5.47 -24.67 13.09
CA ARG A 14 6.35 -24.74 11.92
C ARG A 14 5.67 -25.58 10.85
N THR A 15 5.40 -24.96 9.72
CA THR A 15 4.77 -25.60 8.56
C THR A 15 5.82 -25.99 7.53
N ASN A 16 5.62 -27.11 6.85
CA ASN A 16 6.44 -27.49 5.70
C ASN A 16 5.99 -26.66 4.49
N VAL A 17 6.94 -26.01 3.82
CA VAL A 17 6.70 -25.11 2.69
C VAL A 17 7.34 -25.73 1.46
N VAL A 18 6.50 -26.09 0.48
CA VAL A 18 6.94 -26.48 -0.87
C VAL A 18 6.99 -25.20 -1.70
N VAL A 19 8.19 -24.74 -2.04
CA VAL A 19 8.41 -23.40 -2.63
C VAL A 19 7.79 -23.29 -4.02
N GLU A 20 7.81 -24.38 -4.77
CA GLU A 20 7.30 -24.51 -6.13
C GLU A 20 5.80 -24.18 -6.21
N ASP A 21 5.04 -24.47 -5.16
CA ASP A 21 3.60 -24.18 -5.08
C ASP A 21 3.29 -22.70 -4.82
N HIS A 22 4.31 -21.90 -4.46
CA HIS A 22 4.17 -20.50 -4.07
C HIS A 22 4.81 -19.54 -5.08
N VAL A 23 5.65 -20.04 -6.00
CA VAL A 23 6.30 -19.22 -7.03
C VAL A 23 5.62 -19.46 -8.38
N VAL A 24 4.95 -18.43 -8.88
CA VAL A 24 4.20 -18.48 -10.14
C VAL A 24 4.95 -17.66 -11.18
N ILE A 25 5.30 -18.31 -12.30
CA ILE A 25 5.96 -17.66 -13.44
C ILE A 25 5.01 -17.76 -14.64
N PRO A 26 4.13 -16.77 -14.85
CA PRO A 26 3.22 -16.79 -15.99
C PRO A 26 3.99 -16.60 -17.30
N LYS A 27 3.60 -17.33 -18.35
CA LYS A 27 4.07 -17.08 -19.70
C LYS A 27 3.29 -15.89 -20.27
N ILE A 28 3.99 -14.78 -20.54
CA ILE A 28 3.37 -13.56 -21.02
C ILE A 28 3.62 -13.47 -22.53
N GLU A 29 2.54 -13.49 -23.31
CA GLU A 29 2.61 -13.25 -24.75
C GLU A 29 2.22 -11.78 -25.02
N THR A 30 3.21 -10.89 -24.99
CA THR A 30 3.04 -9.44 -25.19
C THR A 30 2.91 -9.12 -26.68
N GLN A 31 1.90 -9.67 -27.35
CA GLN A 31 1.80 -9.57 -28.81
C GLN A 31 1.12 -8.28 -29.26
N ASN A 32 0.27 -7.64 -28.45
CA ASN A 32 -0.49 -6.43 -28.84
C ASN A 32 -0.91 -5.47 -27.70
N ALA A 33 -0.59 -5.77 -26.43
CA ALA A 33 -1.01 -4.96 -25.30
C ALA A 33 0.18 -4.16 -24.73
N ASP A 34 -0.10 -2.93 -24.30
CA ASP A 34 0.82 -2.13 -23.51
C ASP A 34 1.19 -2.85 -22.20
N ALA A 35 2.48 -2.85 -21.84
CA ALA A 35 2.99 -3.62 -20.71
C ALA A 35 2.46 -3.10 -19.37
N ASP A 36 2.32 -1.79 -19.24
CA ASP A 36 1.83 -1.15 -18.01
C ASP A 36 0.33 -1.47 -17.83
N THR A 37 -0.45 -1.33 -18.90
CA THR A 37 -1.88 -1.70 -18.91
C THR A 37 -2.10 -3.17 -18.59
N PHE A 38 -1.26 -4.07 -19.14
CA PHE A 38 -1.33 -5.50 -18.81
C PHE A 38 -1.03 -5.76 -17.33
N LEU A 39 0.00 -5.10 -16.77
CA LEU A 39 0.37 -5.25 -15.37
C LEU A 39 -0.79 -4.81 -14.45
N GLU A 40 -1.42 -3.68 -14.73
CA GLU A 40 -2.57 -3.18 -13.96
C GLU A 40 -3.73 -4.17 -13.98
N SER A 41 -4.10 -4.68 -15.16
CA SER A 41 -5.14 -5.70 -15.30
C SER A 41 -4.79 -6.97 -14.54
N TYR A 42 -3.53 -7.43 -14.67
CA TYR A 42 -3.05 -8.64 -14.00
C TYR A 42 -3.11 -8.52 -12.47
N VAL A 43 -2.65 -7.39 -11.92
CA VAL A 43 -2.72 -7.11 -10.48
C VAL A 43 -4.18 -7.00 -10.03
N SER A 44 -5.03 -6.32 -10.79
CA SER A 44 -6.46 -6.22 -10.52
C SER A 44 -7.11 -7.60 -10.40
N ASP A 45 -6.91 -8.47 -11.39
CA ASP A 45 -7.44 -9.84 -11.37
C ASP A 45 -6.88 -10.62 -10.18
N LEU A 46 -5.57 -10.51 -9.91
CA LEU A 46 -4.92 -11.21 -8.82
C LEU A 46 -5.50 -10.86 -7.43
N THR A 47 -5.97 -9.62 -7.23
CA THR A 47 -6.63 -9.20 -5.99
C THR A 47 -8.00 -9.84 -5.77
N THR A 48 -8.67 -10.28 -6.84
CA THR A 48 -9.99 -10.93 -6.76
C THR A 48 -9.90 -12.43 -6.49
N ILE A 49 -8.76 -13.05 -6.77
CA ILE A 49 -8.54 -14.49 -6.62
C ILE A 49 -8.14 -14.78 -5.17
N PRO A 50 -8.90 -15.59 -4.40
CA PRO A 50 -8.52 -15.94 -3.04
C PRO A 50 -7.29 -16.86 -3.02
N LEU A 51 -6.49 -16.77 -1.96
CA LEU A 51 -5.40 -17.71 -1.70
C LEU A 51 -5.97 -19.09 -1.32
N ASP A 52 -5.31 -20.15 -1.79
CA ASP A 52 -5.62 -21.51 -1.38
C ASP A 52 -5.27 -21.72 0.10
N THR A 53 -6.26 -22.10 0.90
CA THR A 53 -6.13 -22.31 2.35
C THR A 53 -5.55 -23.67 2.72
N SER A 54 -5.30 -24.54 1.74
CA SER A 54 -4.62 -25.82 1.95
C SER A 54 -3.11 -25.69 2.17
N LYS A 55 -2.54 -24.54 1.78
CA LYS A 55 -1.12 -24.22 1.85
C LYS A 55 -0.87 -22.90 2.61
N PRO A 56 0.39 -22.59 2.99
CA PRO A 56 0.72 -21.29 3.57
C PRO A 56 0.19 -20.13 2.72
N LEU A 57 -0.42 -19.14 3.37
CA LEU A 57 -1.22 -18.10 2.72
C LEU A 57 -0.37 -16.96 2.12
N TRP A 58 0.52 -17.31 1.20
CA TRP A 58 1.32 -16.36 0.43
C TRP A 58 1.67 -16.93 -0.95
N GLU A 59 1.93 -16.05 -1.90
CA GLU A 59 2.42 -16.39 -3.23
C GLU A 59 3.27 -15.25 -3.82
N VAL A 60 4.20 -15.60 -4.69
CA VAL A 60 5.08 -14.68 -5.42
C VAL A 60 4.89 -14.93 -6.90
N HIS A 61 4.53 -13.88 -7.64
CA HIS A 61 4.47 -13.93 -9.09
C HIS A 61 5.66 -13.19 -9.68
N LEU A 62 6.43 -13.87 -10.52
CA LEU A 62 7.58 -13.31 -11.21
C LEU A 62 7.23 -13.14 -12.69
N LEU A 63 7.08 -11.89 -13.10
CA LEU A 63 6.70 -11.52 -14.45
C LEU A 63 7.95 -11.02 -15.17
N ASP A 64 8.35 -11.75 -16.21
CA ASP A 64 9.33 -11.30 -17.20
C ASP A 64 8.62 -10.34 -18.16
N LEU A 65 8.38 -9.12 -17.66
CA LEU A 65 7.65 -8.06 -18.33
C LEU A 65 8.36 -6.74 -18.09
N LYS A 66 8.78 -6.11 -19.19
CA LYS A 66 9.39 -4.79 -19.19
C LYS A 66 8.31 -3.72 -19.24
N THR A 67 8.19 -2.97 -18.16
CA THR A 67 7.31 -1.80 -18.02
C THR A 67 8.08 -0.51 -18.31
N SER A 68 7.38 0.63 -18.24
CA SER A 68 8.04 1.95 -18.34
C SER A 68 9.07 2.19 -17.23
N ASP A 69 8.82 1.67 -16.03
CA ASP A 69 9.62 1.92 -14.82
C ASP A 69 10.57 0.76 -14.42
N ALA A 70 10.37 -0.45 -14.93
CA ALA A 70 11.13 -1.62 -14.51
C ALA A 70 11.37 -2.64 -15.64
N GLU A 71 12.51 -3.34 -15.56
CA GLU A 71 12.84 -4.42 -16.52
C GLU A 71 12.05 -5.71 -16.23
N ASN A 72 11.73 -5.94 -14.95
CA ASN A 72 11.04 -7.14 -14.47
C ASN A 72 10.17 -6.78 -13.27
N ILE A 73 9.10 -7.54 -13.06
CA ILE A 73 8.13 -7.29 -12.00
C ILE A 73 8.01 -8.51 -11.09
N ALA A 74 8.05 -8.27 -9.78
CA ALA A 74 7.76 -9.27 -8.77
C ALA A 74 6.56 -8.81 -7.93
N ILE A 75 5.50 -9.63 -7.87
CA ILE A 75 4.29 -9.35 -7.11
C ILE A 75 4.23 -10.30 -5.93
N LEU A 76 4.18 -9.76 -4.72
CA LEU A 76 4.04 -10.52 -3.48
C LEU A 76 2.62 -10.37 -2.95
N LYS A 77 1.89 -11.49 -2.89
CA LYS A 77 0.52 -11.55 -2.36
C LYS A 77 0.52 -12.38 -1.09
N ILE A 78 0.09 -11.78 0.02
CA ILE A 78 0.10 -12.38 1.35
C ILE A 78 -1.24 -12.12 2.02
N HIS A 79 -1.79 -13.12 2.71
CA HIS A 79 -3.01 -12.94 3.48
C HIS A 79 -2.77 -12.11 4.76
N HIS A 80 -3.69 -11.21 5.09
CA HIS A 80 -3.58 -10.26 6.21
C HIS A 80 -3.44 -10.94 7.60
N SER A 81 -3.78 -12.23 7.73
CA SER A 81 -3.54 -12.98 8.97
C SER A 81 -2.05 -13.25 9.24
N VAL A 82 -1.20 -13.17 8.22
CA VAL A 82 0.25 -13.41 8.34
C VAL A 82 0.95 -12.21 8.97
N GLY A 83 0.46 -10.99 8.69
CA GLY A 83 0.99 -9.76 9.27
C GLY A 83 0.26 -8.53 8.74
N ASP A 84 0.50 -7.40 9.39
CA ASP A 84 0.06 -6.10 8.92
C ASP A 84 1.00 -5.56 7.82
N GLY A 85 0.52 -4.58 7.05
CA GLY A 85 1.28 -4.02 5.92
C GLY A 85 2.62 -3.39 6.31
N MET A 86 2.74 -2.80 7.50
CA MET A 86 3.99 -2.16 7.94
C MET A 86 5.04 -3.20 8.32
N SER A 87 4.64 -4.24 9.04
CA SER A 87 5.53 -5.36 9.39
C SER A 87 6.01 -6.09 8.14
N LEU A 88 5.13 -6.31 7.16
CA LEU A 88 5.49 -6.94 5.88
C LEU A 88 6.47 -6.09 5.07
N MET A 89 6.21 -4.79 4.92
CA MET A 89 7.15 -3.89 4.23
C MET A 89 8.52 -3.84 4.92
N SER A 90 8.53 -3.83 6.26
CA SER A 90 9.78 -3.87 7.03
C SER A 90 10.56 -5.16 6.79
N LEU A 91 9.87 -6.30 6.68
CA LEU A 91 10.48 -7.58 6.35
C LEU A 91 11.09 -7.57 4.94
N VAL A 92 10.36 -7.10 3.94
CA VAL A 92 10.86 -6.98 2.56
C VAL A 92 12.12 -6.11 2.50
N LEU A 93 12.13 -4.98 3.20
CA LEU A 93 13.32 -4.12 3.29
C LEU A 93 14.48 -4.82 4.00
N ALA A 94 14.22 -5.53 5.10
CA ALA A 94 15.26 -6.26 5.83
C ALA A 94 15.90 -7.39 5.01
N CYS A 95 15.11 -8.03 4.14
CA CYS A 95 15.53 -9.07 3.21
C CYS A 95 16.25 -8.54 1.97
N THR A 96 16.24 -7.23 1.72
CA THR A 96 16.89 -6.61 0.56
C THR A 96 18.15 -5.83 0.96
N ARG A 97 18.97 -5.51 -0.03
CA ARG A 97 20.23 -4.76 0.12
C ARG A 97 20.32 -3.68 -0.94
N LYS A 98 21.05 -2.61 -0.62
CA LYS A 98 21.30 -1.54 -1.59
C LYS A 98 22.14 -2.08 -2.75
N THR A 99 21.80 -1.66 -3.97
CA THR A 99 22.57 -1.98 -5.16
C THR A 99 23.98 -1.35 -5.15
N SER A 100 24.14 -0.22 -4.47
CA SER A 100 25.44 0.47 -4.32
C SER A 100 26.30 -0.06 -3.17
N ASN A 101 25.70 -0.68 -2.15
CA ASN A 101 26.43 -1.28 -1.03
C ASN A 101 25.69 -2.54 -0.52
N PRO A 102 26.21 -3.76 -0.79
CA PRO A 102 25.54 -5.02 -0.47
C PRO A 102 25.45 -5.31 1.03
N ASP A 103 26.23 -4.63 1.88
CA ASP A 103 26.18 -4.81 3.33
C ASP A 103 25.11 -3.93 4.00
N GLU A 104 24.50 -3.01 3.26
CA GLU A 104 23.53 -2.04 3.79
C GLU A 104 22.09 -2.38 3.41
N ILE A 105 21.20 -2.30 4.41
CA ILE A 105 19.74 -2.36 4.23
C ILE A 105 19.26 -1.05 3.54
N PRO A 106 18.29 -1.13 2.61
CA PRO A 106 17.65 0.06 2.05
C PRO A 106 17.03 0.93 3.15
N ARG A 107 17.32 2.23 3.13
CA ARG A 107 16.69 3.19 4.04
C ARG A 107 15.59 3.88 3.28
N LEU A 108 14.37 3.88 3.84
CA LEU A 108 13.30 4.72 3.32
C LEU A 108 13.75 6.18 3.41
N PRO A 109 13.48 7.01 2.39
CA PRO A 109 13.76 8.43 2.46
C PRO A 109 12.95 9.02 3.63
N THR A 110 13.62 9.33 4.73
CA THR A 110 13.01 10.13 5.79
C THR A 110 12.80 11.52 5.23
N PRO A 111 11.62 12.15 5.39
CA PRO A 111 11.43 13.53 4.98
C PRO A 111 12.58 14.36 5.54
N TYR A 112 13.27 15.06 4.64
CA TYR A 112 14.54 15.75 4.89
C TYR A 112 14.36 16.70 6.07
N LYS A 113 14.88 16.33 7.24
CA LYS A 113 15.05 17.28 8.34
C LYS A 113 16.22 18.16 7.94
N ASN A 114 15.92 19.34 7.41
CA ASN A 114 16.91 20.38 7.12
C ASN A 114 17.89 20.51 8.31
N PRO A 115 19.20 20.21 8.14
CA PRO A 115 20.18 20.35 9.23
C PRO A 115 20.38 21.81 9.66
N LEU A 116 19.86 22.77 8.89
CA LEU A 116 19.88 24.20 9.18
C LEU A 116 18.67 24.73 9.96
N SER A 117 17.68 23.90 10.30
CA SER A 117 16.72 24.31 11.33
C SER A 117 17.35 24.08 12.69
N GLY A 118 18.30 24.94 13.04
CA GLY A 118 18.81 25.08 14.39
C GLY A 118 17.64 25.11 15.35
N SER A 119 17.83 24.50 16.51
CA SER A 119 16.86 24.49 17.60
C SER A 119 16.25 25.89 17.75
N SER A 120 15.04 26.10 17.24
CA SER A 120 14.14 27.01 17.91
C SER A 120 13.86 26.31 19.22
N ARG A 121 14.69 26.64 20.22
CA ARG A 121 14.22 26.78 21.58
C ARG A 121 12.86 27.43 21.42
N PHE A 122 11.80 26.64 21.61
CA PHE A 122 10.46 27.18 21.81
C PHE A 122 10.62 28.14 22.99
N LYS A 123 10.82 29.42 22.67
CA LYS A 123 10.50 30.48 23.60
C LYS A 123 9.01 30.35 23.76
N VAL A 124 8.64 29.74 24.88
CA VAL A 124 7.35 29.90 25.52
C VAL A 124 7.10 31.39 25.58
N GLY A 125 6.39 31.88 24.57
CA GLY A 125 6.01 33.27 24.36
C GLY A 125 4.51 33.29 24.15
N SER A 126 3.83 33.84 25.15
CA SER A 126 2.41 34.20 25.18
C SER A 126 1.36 33.07 25.01
N ARG A 127 0.85 32.62 26.15
CA ARG A 127 -0.42 31.90 26.32
C ARG A 127 -1.59 32.81 25.93
N GLY A 128 -2.07 32.71 24.71
CA GLY A 128 -3.35 33.30 24.27
C GLY A 128 -3.44 33.29 22.75
N ASP A 129 -4.37 32.50 22.19
CA ASP A 129 -4.85 32.48 20.78
C ASP A 129 -4.57 31.24 19.91
N CYS A 130 -3.80 30.24 20.36
CA CYS A 130 -3.59 29.00 19.58
C CYS A 130 -4.86 28.20 19.28
N ARG A 131 -5.92 28.32 20.10
CA ARG A 131 -7.15 27.53 19.93
C ARG A 131 -8.05 28.07 18.82
N LEU A 132 -8.15 29.39 18.70
CA LEU A 132 -8.98 30.04 17.69
C LEU A 132 -8.37 29.87 16.29
N LEU A 133 -7.05 30.07 16.17
CA LEU A 133 -6.34 29.85 14.91
C LEU A 133 -6.43 28.40 14.43
N TRP A 134 -6.33 27.42 15.33
CA TRP A 134 -6.51 26.02 14.98
C TRP A 134 -7.94 25.72 14.49
N LEU A 135 -8.96 26.26 15.16
CA LEU A 135 -10.36 26.11 14.72
C LEU A 135 -10.63 26.76 13.36
N VAL A 136 -10.05 27.94 13.11
CA VAL A 136 -10.17 28.64 11.81
C VAL A 136 -9.55 27.80 10.70
N MET A 137 -8.36 27.20 10.92
CA MET A 137 -7.72 26.33 9.93
C MET A 137 -8.57 25.09 9.64
N VAL A 138 -9.09 24.42 10.67
CA VAL A 138 -9.98 23.24 10.50
C VAL A 138 -11.25 23.62 9.74
N LEU A 139 -11.86 24.76 10.06
CA LEU A 139 -13.07 25.26 9.40
C LEU A 139 -12.81 25.59 7.92
N CYS A 140 -11.71 26.27 7.60
CA CYS A 140 -11.32 26.56 6.21
C CYS A 140 -11.08 25.28 5.41
N SER A 141 -10.40 24.28 5.98
CA SER A 141 -10.19 22.98 5.32
C SER A 141 -11.50 22.24 5.07
N ALA A 142 -12.43 22.26 6.03
CA ALA A 142 -13.75 21.64 5.85
C ALA A 142 -14.57 22.34 4.74
N ILE A 143 -14.51 23.67 4.66
CA ILE A 143 -15.18 24.44 3.59
C ILE A 143 -14.60 24.09 2.23
N MET A 144 -13.27 24.05 2.09
CA MET A 144 -12.62 23.68 0.83
C MET A 144 -12.99 22.25 0.39
N LEU A 145 -13.06 21.30 1.33
CA LEU A 145 -13.49 19.93 1.07
C LEU A 145 -14.92 19.88 0.50
N VAL A 146 -15.85 20.61 1.12
CA VAL A 146 -17.24 20.70 0.66
C VAL A 146 -17.33 21.33 -0.73
N LEU A 147 -16.61 22.43 -0.97
CA LEU A 147 -16.63 23.11 -2.28
C LEU A 147 -16.11 22.20 -3.39
N ASN A 148 -14.99 21.51 -3.14
CA ASN A 148 -14.45 20.53 -4.09
C ASN A 148 -15.46 19.41 -4.37
N THR A 149 -16.11 18.89 -3.32
CA THR A 149 -17.11 17.82 -3.46
C THR A 149 -18.32 18.29 -4.29
N VAL A 150 -18.75 19.55 -4.12
CA VAL A 150 -19.84 20.14 -4.90
C VAL A 150 -19.43 20.33 -6.37
N CYS A 151 -18.22 20.81 -6.64
CA CYS A 151 -17.69 20.92 -8.01
C CYS A 151 -17.68 19.56 -8.71
N ASP A 152 -17.16 18.52 -8.05
CA ASP A 152 -17.12 17.15 -8.60
C ASP A 152 -18.54 16.61 -8.87
N ALA A 153 -19.48 16.86 -7.95
CA ALA A 153 -20.87 16.45 -8.13
C ALA A 153 -21.56 17.18 -9.29
N LEU A 154 -21.27 18.48 -9.49
CA LEU A 154 -21.77 19.25 -10.63
C LEU A 154 -21.19 18.74 -11.96
N GLU A 155 -19.91 18.40 -12.00
CA GLU A 155 -19.27 17.80 -13.18
C GLU A 155 -19.91 16.44 -13.53
N PHE A 156 -20.18 15.62 -12.52
CA PHE A 156 -20.87 14.35 -12.69
C PHE A 156 -22.29 14.53 -13.22
N ILE A 157 -23.07 15.48 -12.68
CA ILE A 157 -24.42 15.81 -13.16
C ILE A 157 -24.37 16.35 -14.59
N ALA A 158 -23.43 17.25 -14.90
CA ALA A 158 -23.25 17.78 -16.23
C ALA A 158 -22.95 16.65 -17.24
N THR A 159 -22.11 15.68 -16.84
CA THR A 159 -21.83 14.50 -17.66
C THR A 159 -23.08 13.66 -17.90
N ILE A 160 -23.91 13.41 -16.87
CA ILE A 160 -25.17 12.68 -17.02
C ILE A 160 -26.17 13.41 -17.94
N LEU A 161 -26.32 14.73 -17.79
CA LEU A 161 -27.22 15.52 -18.62
C LEU A 161 -26.73 15.57 -20.07
N PHE A 162 -25.42 15.75 -20.29
CA PHE A 162 -24.82 15.77 -21.62
C PHE A 162 -24.90 14.40 -22.32
N LEU A 163 -24.77 13.30 -21.57
CA LEU A 163 -24.95 11.93 -22.08
C LEU A 163 -26.42 11.60 -22.41
N LYS A 164 -27.39 12.41 -21.96
CA LYS A 164 -28.82 12.21 -22.21
C LYS A 164 -29.35 13.04 -23.39
N ASP A 165 -28.58 14.03 -23.85
CA ASP A 165 -28.89 14.89 -25.01
C ASP A 165 -28.13 14.47 -26.30
N THR A 166 -27.62 13.22 -26.36
CA THR A 166 -27.16 12.56 -27.60
C THR A 166 -27.96 11.29 -27.84
#